data_AF-A0A9D7SDD4-F1
#
_entry.id   AF-A0A9D7SDD4-F1
#
_cell.length_a   1.000
_cell.length_b   1.000
_cell.length_c   1.000
_cell.angle_alpha   90.00
_cell.angle_beta   90.00
_cell.angle_gamma   90.00
#
_symmetry.space_group_name_H-M   'P 1'
#
loop_
_entity.id
_entity.type
_entity.pdbx_description
1 polymer ?
#
loop_
_entity_poly.entity_id
_entity_poly.type
_entity_poly.pdbx_seq_one_letter_code
_entity_poly.pdbx_strand_id
1 'polypeptide(L)'
;MKHLIVIFGLLVVIQLRSDAQVTSLKQGVFARKTFIDYNTFREGDFAGFKSYRDGFEIGYIRNFGTKLSLLTPIGISVYQDSTINALKFPLFSFGGQVHYHLFKGPKWINPYVIAGIQVLLPKDKEIALQVPMGLGVNFMVHPQVYMNWQSDYRLPVINWENHFQHSVGFIYMFGNIKGQAPKIEKEIMDSDGDGITDDLDLCPSIAGLAIFSGCPDKDKDGISDLEDECPEIFGLKLFNGCPDTDEDNVPDNKDECPNLKGLVSNKGCPEADRDGDGIPDKEDHCPDKAGLTNLNGCPDSDGDGVSDKDDRCPDVPGLKAKGGCPETKKDADNDGIIDEQDECPFTAGLSQFKGCPDTDGDGVQDKLDDCPNAAGPKSNKGCPVIEKKDKEVLDFAMRAVQFDLGRSTLKEESFKILDKITIILKKYPDYNLAIGGHTDNTGSAPFNLELSEKRAKVCYEYIISKGMLANRLSYTGYGATQPIADNKTENGRFLNRRTEFNLIPR
;
A
#
# COMPACT_ATOMS: atom_id res chain seq x y z
N MET A 1 -22.45 -4.23 57.45
CA MET A 1 -23.83 -4.31 56.92
C MET A 1 -23.91 -3.43 55.69
N LYS A 2 -24.23 -4.04 54.53
CA LYS A 2 -24.96 -3.48 53.37
C LYS A 2 -24.47 -2.10 52.85
N HIS A 3 -23.86 -1.95 51.67
CA HIS A 3 -24.28 -2.47 50.37
C HIS A 3 -23.09 -2.63 49.43
N LEU A 4 -22.71 -3.89 49.23
CA LEU A 4 -22.11 -4.43 48.02
C LEU A 4 -23.31 -4.95 47.18
N ILE A 5 -23.23 -4.92 45.84
CA ILE A 5 -24.14 -5.52 44.84
C ILE A 5 -24.98 -4.48 44.05
N VAL A 6 -25.03 -4.69 42.71
CA VAL A 6 -25.73 -3.98 41.62
C VAL A 6 -25.00 -2.69 41.20
N ILE A 7 -24.27 -2.60 40.09
CA ILE A 7 -24.66 -2.83 38.68
C ILE A 7 -23.45 -3.39 37.91
N PHE A 8 -23.40 -4.72 37.75
CA PHE A 8 -22.67 -5.39 36.67
C PHE A 8 -23.76 -6.13 35.90
N GLY A 9 -24.26 -5.51 34.85
CA GLY A 9 -25.50 -5.91 34.19
C GLY A 9 -25.67 -5.24 32.84
N LEU A 10 -24.76 -5.55 31.90
CA LEU A 10 -25.09 -5.50 30.48
C LEU A 10 -24.59 -6.80 29.85
N LEU A 11 -25.52 -7.75 29.76
CA LEU A 11 -25.36 -9.07 29.16
C LEU A 11 -26.47 -9.15 28.11
N VAL A 12 -26.19 -8.70 26.88
CA VAL A 12 -27.05 -8.93 25.71
C VAL A 12 -26.16 -9.26 24.52
N VAL A 13 -26.15 -10.56 24.22
CA VAL A 13 -26.18 -11.18 22.89
C VAL A 13 -25.03 -10.84 21.92
N ILE A 14 -24.00 -11.68 21.96
CA ILE A 14 -23.54 -12.35 20.74
C ILE A 14 -23.62 -13.85 21.03
N GLN A 15 -24.68 -14.49 20.53
CA GLN A 15 -24.65 -15.92 20.27
C GLN A 15 -23.68 -16.14 19.11
N LEU A 16 -22.45 -16.51 19.43
CA LEU A 16 -21.69 -17.37 18.55
C LEU A 16 -21.85 -18.79 19.10
N ARG A 17 -22.81 -19.50 18.50
CA ARG A 17 -22.78 -20.95 18.50
C ARG A 17 -21.50 -21.37 17.79
N SER A 18 -20.49 -21.71 18.56
CA SER A 18 -19.50 -22.68 18.13
C SER A 18 -19.67 -23.87 19.06
N ASP A 19 -20.55 -24.80 18.67
CA ASP A 19 -20.40 -26.20 19.08
C ASP A 19 -19.08 -26.68 18.47
N ALA A 20 -18.02 -26.31 19.16
CA ALA A 20 -16.67 -26.59 18.74
C ALA A 20 -16.46 -28.07 19.11
N GLN A 21 -16.68 -28.97 18.14
CA GLN A 21 -16.00 -30.25 18.09
C GLN A 21 -14.50 -29.99 17.91
N VAL A 22 -13.88 -29.34 18.89
CA VAL A 22 -12.45 -29.15 18.96
C VAL A 22 -11.89 -30.50 19.33
N THR A 23 -11.21 -31.06 18.33
CA THR A 23 -10.26 -32.15 18.41
C THR A 23 -9.69 -32.22 19.82
N SER A 24 -10.01 -33.30 20.55
CA SER A 24 -9.48 -33.49 21.90
C SER A 24 -7.97 -33.65 21.78
N LEU A 25 -7.20 -32.59 21.95
CA LEU A 25 -5.76 -32.72 22.12
C LEU A 25 -5.58 -33.53 23.41
N LYS A 26 -5.24 -34.81 23.25
CA LYS A 26 -5.24 -35.77 24.34
C LYS A 26 -3.97 -35.73 25.15
N GLN A 27 -2.90 -35.15 24.63
CA GLN A 27 -1.56 -35.27 25.18
C GLN A 27 -0.83 -33.95 25.05
N GLY A 28 0.09 -33.66 25.96
CA GLY A 28 0.87 -32.43 25.93
C GLY A 28 2.00 -32.45 26.95
N VAL A 29 2.76 -31.37 26.98
CA VAL A 29 3.75 -31.09 28.01
C VAL A 29 3.39 -29.80 28.71
N PHE A 30 3.84 -29.67 29.95
CA PHE A 30 3.76 -28.41 30.68
C PHE A 30 5.09 -28.08 31.33
N ALA A 31 5.31 -26.80 31.54
CA ALA A 31 6.40 -26.27 32.33
C ALA A 31 5.87 -25.14 33.20
N ARG A 32 6.19 -25.17 34.49
CA ARG A 32 5.72 -24.17 35.45
C ARG A 32 6.78 -23.82 36.46
N LYS A 33 6.85 -22.53 36.79
CA LYS A 33 7.60 -22.03 37.94
C LYS A 33 6.74 -22.20 39.18
N THR A 34 7.31 -22.75 40.24
CA THR A 34 6.63 -22.95 41.52
C THR A 34 7.19 -21.99 42.57
N PHE A 35 6.30 -21.57 43.46
CA PHE A 35 6.57 -20.70 44.58
C PHE A 35 5.98 -21.38 45.82
N ILE A 36 6.86 -21.84 46.70
CA ILE A 36 6.53 -22.71 47.83
C ILE A 36 6.56 -21.89 49.12
N ASP A 37 5.47 -21.94 49.88
CA ASP A 37 5.30 -21.22 51.13
C ASP A 37 5.05 -22.17 52.30
N TYR A 38 6.11 -22.41 53.08
CA TYR A 38 6.07 -23.12 54.35
C TYR A 38 5.67 -22.20 55.52
N ASN A 39 5.81 -20.88 55.36
CA ASN A 39 5.76 -19.94 56.48
C ASN A 39 4.33 -19.56 56.87
N THR A 40 3.37 -19.55 55.94
CA THR A 40 1.95 -19.34 56.27
C THR A 40 1.51 -20.25 57.44
N PHE A 41 1.98 -21.50 57.50
CA PHE A 41 1.64 -22.44 58.57
C PHE A 41 2.56 -22.38 59.79
N ARG A 42 3.78 -21.86 59.64
CA ARG A 42 4.76 -21.74 60.74
C ARG A 42 4.58 -20.46 61.54
N GLU A 43 4.22 -19.34 60.90
CA GLU A 43 4.23 -17.99 61.48
C GLU A 43 2.87 -17.28 61.44
N GLY A 44 1.89 -17.77 60.65
CA GLY A 44 0.54 -17.20 60.56
C GLY A 44 0.43 -15.90 59.74
N ASP A 45 1.49 -15.50 59.03
CA ASP A 45 1.49 -14.34 58.13
C ASP A 45 1.16 -14.75 56.69
N PHE A 46 -0.02 -14.35 56.21
CA PHE A 46 -0.52 -14.64 54.86
C PHE A 46 -0.01 -13.68 53.77
N ALA A 47 0.77 -12.65 54.12
CA ALA A 47 1.26 -11.62 53.20
C ALA A 47 2.79 -11.61 53.01
N GLY A 48 3.50 -12.55 53.64
CA GLY A 48 4.95 -12.69 53.61
C GLY A 48 5.53 -13.23 52.30
N PHE A 49 5.41 -12.51 51.17
CA PHE A 49 5.93 -12.98 49.87
C PHE A 49 7.47 -13.14 49.81
N LYS A 50 8.22 -12.54 50.75
CA LYS A 50 9.70 -12.62 50.80
C LYS A 50 10.21 -14.00 51.23
N SER A 51 9.36 -14.85 51.80
CA SER A 51 9.73 -16.18 52.30
C SER A 51 9.33 -17.33 51.37
N TYR A 52 8.93 -17.06 50.14
CA TYR A 52 8.64 -18.12 49.18
C TYR A 52 9.95 -18.76 48.70
N ARG A 53 9.90 -20.07 48.40
CA ARG A 53 11.01 -20.80 47.79
C ARG A 53 10.69 -21.09 46.33
N ASP A 54 11.65 -20.84 45.45
CA ASP A 54 11.50 -21.11 44.03
C ASP A 54 11.67 -22.60 43.74
N GLY A 55 10.86 -23.08 42.80
CA GLY A 55 11.05 -24.35 42.13
C GLY A 55 10.58 -24.30 40.69
N PHE A 56 10.75 -25.41 40.00
CA PHE A 56 10.37 -25.59 38.62
C PHE A 56 9.85 -27.01 38.43
N GLU A 57 8.74 -27.13 37.73
CA GLU A 57 8.16 -28.42 37.37
C GLU A 57 7.96 -28.48 35.86
N ILE A 58 8.32 -29.62 35.28
CA ILE A 58 7.95 -30.01 33.92
C ILE A 58 7.18 -31.31 34.00
N GLY A 59 6.36 -31.57 33.01
CA GLY A 59 5.69 -32.85 32.99
C GLY A 59 4.88 -33.08 31.74
N TYR A 60 4.27 -34.25 31.73
CA TYR A 60 3.37 -34.68 30.68
C TYR A 60 1.93 -34.54 31.18
N ILE A 61 1.05 -34.10 30.29
CA ILE A 61 -0.40 -34.03 30.54
C ILE A 61 -1.12 -34.93 29.54
N ARG A 62 -2.11 -35.67 30.05
CA ARG A 62 -3.03 -36.48 29.25
C ARG A 62 -4.48 -36.18 29.60
N ASN A 63 -5.25 -35.73 28.62
CA ASN A 63 -6.69 -35.48 28.75
C ASN A 63 -7.50 -36.75 28.48
N PHE A 64 -8.40 -37.07 29.40
CA PHE A 64 -9.39 -38.13 29.31
C PHE A 64 -10.78 -37.50 29.13
N GLY A 65 -11.16 -37.28 27.87
CA GLY A 65 -12.38 -36.55 27.53
C GLY A 65 -12.23 -35.04 27.76
N THR A 66 -13.33 -34.37 28.10
CA THR A 66 -13.40 -32.89 28.21
C THR A 66 -13.28 -32.36 29.63
N LYS A 67 -13.33 -33.24 30.64
CA LYS A 67 -13.39 -32.84 32.05
C LYS A 67 -12.25 -33.38 32.91
N LEU A 68 -11.50 -34.36 32.45
CA LEU A 68 -10.50 -35.03 33.27
C LEU A 68 -9.14 -34.96 32.59
N SER A 69 -8.10 -34.60 33.35
CA SER A 69 -6.71 -34.68 32.90
C SER A 69 -5.84 -35.34 33.95
N LEU A 70 -4.88 -36.14 33.51
CA LEU A 70 -3.81 -36.69 34.33
C LEU A 70 -2.52 -35.95 33.99
N LEU A 71 -1.82 -35.44 34.99
CA LEU A 71 -0.55 -34.76 34.87
C LEU A 71 0.51 -35.52 35.66
N THR A 72 1.72 -35.62 35.10
CA THR A 72 2.86 -36.27 35.77
C THR A 72 3.99 -35.25 35.97
N PRO A 73 3.93 -34.41 37.02
CA PRO A 73 4.98 -33.44 37.31
C PRO A 73 6.27 -34.11 37.77
N ILE A 74 7.37 -33.65 37.18
CA ILE A 74 8.75 -33.85 37.61
C ILE A 74 9.26 -32.47 38.00
N GLY A 75 9.67 -32.29 39.24
CA GLY A 75 10.08 -31.00 39.76
C GLY A 75 11.44 -31.00 40.41
N ILE A 76 12.10 -29.85 40.36
CA ILE A 76 13.23 -29.50 41.22
C ILE A 76 12.88 -28.21 41.97
N SER A 77 13.08 -28.19 43.27
CA SER A 77 12.81 -27.02 44.12
C SER A 77 13.91 -26.82 45.13
N VAL A 78 13.99 -25.63 45.71
CA VAL A 78 14.97 -25.35 46.77
C VAL A 78 14.29 -25.48 48.12
N TYR A 79 14.71 -26.44 48.94
CA TYR A 79 14.25 -26.56 50.32
C TYR A 79 15.26 -25.92 51.27
N GLN A 80 14.74 -25.34 52.36
CA GLN A 80 15.53 -24.81 53.47
C GLN A 80 14.93 -25.32 54.78
N ASP A 81 15.74 -26.04 55.55
CA ASP A 81 15.35 -26.56 56.86
C ASP A 81 15.12 -25.41 57.86
N SER A 82 14.06 -25.49 58.66
CA SER A 82 13.76 -24.52 59.73
C SER A 82 14.63 -24.70 60.96
N THR A 83 15.20 -25.89 61.18
CA THR A 83 15.93 -26.21 62.41
C THR A 83 17.41 -25.80 62.36
N ILE A 84 17.97 -25.59 61.16
CA ILE A 84 19.36 -25.17 60.95
C ILE A 84 19.38 -24.08 59.88
N ASN A 85 19.70 -22.87 60.31
CA ASN A 85 19.61 -21.65 59.51
C ASN A 85 20.70 -21.51 58.41
N ALA A 86 21.10 -22.59 57.71
CA ALA A 86 22.28 -22.53 56.84
C ALA A 86 22.33 -23.39 55.57
N LEU A 87 21.43 -24.33 55.28
CA LEU A 87 21.59 -25.18 54.08
C LEU A 87 20.35 -25.20 53.20
N LYS A 88 20.44 -24.49 52.07
CA LYS A 88 19.56 -24.65 50.92
C LYS A 88 20.01 -25.89 50.15
N PHE A 89 19.14 -26.86 49.94
CA PHE A 89 19.44 -28.03 49.12
C PHE A 89 18.36 -28.28 48.07
N PRO A 90 18.73 -28.85 46.91
CA PRO A 90 17.76 -29.20 45.88
C PRO A 90 16.89 -30.36 46.35
N LEU A 91 15.59 -30.23 46.10
CA LEU A 91 14.55 -31.22 46.36
C LEU A 91 13.96 -31.67 45.04
N PHE A 92 14.12 -32.94 44.71
CA PHE A 92 13.51 -33.54 43.53
C PHE A 92 12.12 -34.07 43.88
N SER A 93 11.18 -33.90 42.96
CA SER A 93 9.82 -34.36 43.12
C SER A 93 9.33 -35.08 41.87
N PHE A 94 8.55 -36.13 42.06
CA PHE A 94 7.84 -36.85 41.00
C PHE A 94 6.44 -37.18 41.49
N GLY A 95 5.41 -36.99 40.67
CA GLY A 95 4.05 -37.29 41.11
C GLY A 95 3.06 -37.50 39.99
N GLY A 96 1.82 -37.72 40.39
CA GLY A 96 0.64 -37.77 39.54
C GLY A 96 -0.44 -36.85 40.09
N GLN A 97 -1.00 -35.99 39.25
CA GLN A 97 -2.10 -35.10 39.60
C GLN A 97 -3.27 -35.35 38.66
N VAL A 98 -4.48 -35.38 39.21
CA VAL A 98 -5.73 -35.42 38.46
C VAL A 98 -6.34 -34.04 38.50
N HIS A 99 -6.62 -33.48 37.33
CA HIS A 99 -7.35 -32.22 37.20
C HIS A 99 -8.78 -32.54 36.75
N TYR A 100 -9.75 -32.05 37.51
CA TYR A 100 -11.16 -32.07 37.12
C TYR A 100 -11.58 -30.66 36.69
N HIS A 101 -11.80 -30.48 35.39
CA HIS A 101 -12.21 -29.23 34.76
C HIS A 101 -13.71 -29.00 34.98
N LEU A 102 -14.06 -27.80 35.44
CA LEU A 102 -15.44 -27.47 35.81
C LEU A 102 -16.33 -27.27 34.57
N PHE A 103 -15.75 -26.81 33.46
CA PHE A 103 -16.45 -26.60 32.19
C PHE A 103 -16.14 -27.71 31.17
N LYS A 104 -17.10 -27.98 30.27
CA LYS A 104 -16.91 -28.89 29.15
C LYS A 104 -16.20 -28.15 28.01
N GLY A 105 -15.08 -28.71 27.56
CA GLY A 105 -14.41 -28.32 26.31
C GLY A 105 -13.40 -27.16 26.46
N PRO A 106 -12.64 -26.88 25.39
CA PRO A 106 -11.62 -25.83 25.39
C PRO A 106 -12.31 -24.46 25.30
N LYS A 107 -12.60 -23.89 26.47
CA LYS A 107 -13.01 -22.49 26.61
C LYS A 107 -11.77 -21.61 26.79
N TRP A 108 -11.93 -20.33 26.48
CA TRP A 108 -10.90 -19.30 26.70
C TRP A 108 -10.40 -19.27 28.16
N ILE A 109 -11.29 -19.57 29.12
CA ILE A 109 -10.97 -19.83 30.53
C ILE A 109 -11.52 -21.20 30.91
N ASN A 110 -10.65 -22.04 31.47
CA ASN A 110 -10.99 -23.37 31.93
C ASN A 110 -10.49 -23.60 33.38
N PRO A 111 -11.35 -23.35 34.39
CA PRO A 111 -11.03 -23.57 35.79
C PRO A 111 -11.14 -25.05 36.14
N TYR A 112 -10.28 -25.50 37.05
CA TYR A 112 -10.19 -26.91 37.46
C TYR A 112 -9.84 -27.05 38.94
N VAL A 113 -10.22 -28.18 39.53
CA VAL A 113 -9.76 -28.62 40.85
C VAL A 113 -8.72 -29.71 40.70
N ILE A 114 -7.79 -29.79 41.65
CA ILE A 114 -6.72 -30.78 41.64
C ILE A 114 -6.76 -31.69 42.86
N ALA A 115 -6.39 -32.94 42.64
CA ALA A 115 -6.00 -33.89 43.68
C ALA A 115 -4.87 -34.76 43.13
N GLY A 116 -3.93 -35.19 43.95
CA GLY A 116 -2.85 -36.04 43.46
C GLY A 116 -1.98 -36.64 44.55
N ILE A 117 -0.86 -37.22 44.13
CA ILE A 117 0.17 -37.77 44.99
C ILE A 117 1.54 -37.36 44.44
N GLN A 118 2.44 -36.94 45.32
CA GLN A 118 3.77 -36.52 44.96
C GLN A 118 4.79 -37.11 45.93
N VAL A 119 5.80 -37.77 45.38
CA VAL A 119 6.96 -38.28 46.08
C VAL A 119 8.03 -37.20 46.04
N LEU A 120 8.63 -36.96 47.20
CA LEU A 120 9.73 -36.03 47.40
C LEU A 120 10.99 -36.83 47.74
N LEU A 121 12.11 -36.45 47.13
CA LEU A 121 13.42 -37.05 47.33
C LEU A 121 14.37 -35.98 47.88
N PRO A 122 14.35 -35.75 49.20
CA PRO A 122 15.20 -34.75 49.82
C PRO A 122 16.63 -35.30 49.93
N LYS A 123 17.62 -34.41 49.78
CA LYS A 123 19.00 -34.77 50.02
C LYS A 123 19.20 -35.10 51.51
N ASP A 124 19.75 -36.27 51.81
CA ASP A 124 20.08 -36.72 53.17
C ASP A 124 18.89 -36.85 54.15
N LYS A 125 17.65 -36.96 53.64
CA LYS A 125 16.46 -37.33 54.44
C LYS A 125 15.72 -38.51 53.81
N GLU A 126 14.80 -39.09 54.56
CA GLU A 126 13.91 -40.15 54.07
C GLU A 126 12.99 -39.66 52.94
N ILE A 127 12.54 -40.60 52.11
CA ILE A 127 11.55 -40.34 51.07
C ILE A 127 10.28 -39.80 51.72
N ALA A 128 9.81 -38.67 51.21
CA ALA A 128 8.61 -38.00 51.70
C ALA A 128 7.46 -38.18 50.71
N LEU A 129 6.24 -38.23 51.25
CA LEU A 129 5.02 -38.38 50.45
C LEU A 129 4.04 -37.26 50.77
N GLN A 130 3.46 -36.67 49.73
CA GLN A 130 2.50 -35.59 49.85
C GLN A 130 1.30 -35.74 48.93
N VAL A 131 0.18 -35.14 49.33
CA VAL A 131 -1.07 -35.06 48.57
C VAL A 131 -1.36 -33.60 48.24
N PRO A 132 -1.16 -33.17 46.97
CA PRO A 132 -1.65 -31.86 46.50
C PRO A 132 -3.17 -31.84 46.39
N MET A 133 -3.79 -30.80 46.95
CA MET A 133 -5.21 -30.50 46.77
C MET A 133 -5.39 -28.99 46.57
N GLY A 134 -6.14 -28.58 45.55
CA GLY A 134 -6.25 -27.16 45.24
C GLY A 134 -7.05 -26.86 43.99
N LEU A 135 -6.79 -25.69 43.44
CA LEU A 135 -7.50 -25.13 42.30
C LEU A 135 -6.54 -24.48 41.32
N GLY A 136 -6.95 -24.42 40.07
CA GLY A 136 -6.20 -23.73 39.04
C GLY A 136 -7.10 -23.28 37.90
N VAL A 137 -6.52 -22.46 37.03
CA VAL A 137 -7.18 -21.89 35.86
C VAL A 137 -6.23 -21.99 34.67
N ASN A 138 -6.73 -22.57 33.58
CA ASN A 138 -6.08 -22.54 32.28
C ASN A 138 -6.68 -21.42 31.43
N PHE A 139 -5.83 -20.57 30.88
CA PHE A 139 -6.18 -19.52 29.93
C PHE A 139 -5.70 -19.95 28.55
N MET A 140 -6.63 -20.17 27.62
CA MET A 140 -6.29 -20.55 26.25
C MET A 140 -5.78 -19.32 25.49
N VAL A 141 -4.51 -19.34 25.08
CA VAL A 141 -3.88 -18.28 24.27
C VAL A 141 -3.73 -18.69 22.81
N HIS A 142 -3.76 -19.99 22.54
CA HIS A 142 -3.78 -20.61 21.21
C HIS A 142 -4.50 -21.96 21.33
N PRO A 143 -5.10 -22.54 20.26
CA PRO A 143 -5.76 -23.85 20.35
C PRO A 143 -4.92 -24.99 20.97
N GLN A 144 -3.59 -24.87 20.90
CA GLN A 144 -2.64 -25.81 21.48
C GLN A 144 -1.87 -25.28 22.70
N VAL A 145 -2.03 -24.00 23.07
CA VAL A 145 -1.22 -23.37 24.12
C VAL A 145 -2.11 -22.75 25.18
N TYR A 146 -1.87 -23.13 26.44
CA TYR A 146 -2.56 -22.59 27.60
C TYR A 146 -1.55 -21.96 28.56
N MET A 147 -1.85 -20.77 29.04
CA MET A 147 -1.21 -20.23 30.24
C MET A 147 -1.91 -20.82 31.46
N ASN A 148 -1.14 -21.23 32.46
CA ASN A 148 -1.64 -21.93 33.63
C ASN A 148 -1.29 -21.17 34.91
N TRP A 149 -2.28 -21.02 35.79
CA TRP A 149 -2.07 -20.65 37.18
C TRP A 149 -2.71 -21.70 38.09
N GLN A 150 -1.97 -22.16 39.10
CA GLN A 150 -2.44 -23.15 40.07
C GLN A 150 -1.98 -22.77 41.47
N SER A 151 -2.87 -22.95 42.43
CA SER A 151 -2.59 -22.79 43.86
C SER A 151 -3.12 -24.01 44.60
N ASP A 152 -2.24 -24.68 45.32
CA ASP A 152 -2.58 -25.93 45.99
C ASP A 152 -1.93 -26.06 47.37
N TYR A 153 -2.64 -26.77 48.24
CA TYR A 153 -2.20 -27.13 49.58
C TYR A 153 -1.61 -28.54 49.55
N ARG A 154 -0.41 -28.68 50.10
CA ARG A 154 0.38 -29.93 50.08
C ARG A 154 0.27 -30.60 51.44
N LEU A 155 -0.60 -31.60 51.53
CA LEU A 155 -0.80 -32.39 52.74
C LEU A 155 0.33 -33.43 52.89
N PRO A 156 1.03 -33.48 54.04
CA PRO A 156 2.04 -34.51 54.27
C PRO A 156 1.38 -35.84 54.63
N VAL A 157 1.87 -36.93 54.03
CA VAL A 157 1.49 -38.31 54.37
C VAL A 157 2.60 -38.98 55.18
N ILE A 158 3.86 -38.77 54.78
CA ILE A 158 5.05 -39.33 55.44
C ILE A 158 6.14 -38.26 55.54
N ASN A 159 6.64 -38.05 56.75
CA ASN A 159 7.89 -37.36 57.11
C ASN A 159 8.17 -36.05 56.33
N TRP A 160 7.15 -35.20 56.17
CA TRP A 160 7.31 -33.89 55.52
C TRP A 160 6.39 -32.82 56.13
N GLU A 161 6.61 -31.56 55.75
CA GLU A 161 5.83 -30.42 56.23
C GLU A 161 4.74 -30.00 55.24
N ASN A 162 3.60 -29.55 55.79
CA ASN A 162 2.54 -28.94 55.01
C ASN A 162 2.95 -27.55 54.50
N HIS A 163 2.49 -27.20 53.30
CA HIS A 163 2.78 -25.90 52.70
C HIS A 163 1.78 -25.54 51.60
N PHE A 164 1.71 -24.25 51.25
CA PHE A 164 1.07 -23.83 50.02
C PHE A 164 2.08 -23.83 48.88
N GLN A 165 1.65 -24.28 47.71
CA GLN A 165 2.41 -24.16 46.47
C GLN A 165 1.59 -23.41 45.45
N HIS A 166 2.14 -22.30 44.98
CA HIS A 166 1.60 -21.56 43.85
C HIS A 166 2.46 -21.83 42.63
N SER A 167 1.86 -21.88 41.45
CA SER A 167 2.60 -22.09 40.22
C SER A 167 2.00 -21.34 39.05
N VAL A 168 2.88 -20.80 38.22
CA VAL A 168 2.54 -20.15 36.96
C VAL A 168 3.36 -20.79 35.86
N GLY A 169 2.72 -21.14 34.76
CA GLY A 169 3.39 -21.87 33.68
C GLY A 169 2.63 -21.85 32.38
N PHE A 170 3.07 -22.69 31.45
CA PHE A 170 2.39 -22.93 30.19
C PHE A 170 2.20 -24.43 29.94
N ILE A 171 1.18 -24.76 29.16
CA ILE A 171 0.85 -26.10 28.71
C ILE A 171 0.84 -26.05 27.18
N TYR A 172 1.62 -26.92 26.55
CA TYR A 172 1.65 -27.13 25.11
C TYR A 172 1.06 -28.50 24.78
N MET A 173 -0.03 -28.51 24.03
CA MET A 173 -0.79 -29.71 23.68
C MET A 173 -0.37 -30.24 22.30
N PHE A 174 0.04 -31.50 22.27
CA PHE A 174 0.43 -32.21 21.06
C PHE A 174 -0.77 -32.70 20.26
N GLY A 175 -0.62 -32.66 18.95
CA GLY A 175 -1.60 -33.15 17.99
C GLY A 175 -1.77 -32.18 16.84
N ASN A 176 -2.22 -32.68 15.71
CA ASN A 176 -2.63 -31.82 14.62
C ASN A 176 -3.97 -31.20 15.00
N ILE A 177 -4.09 -29.89 14.86
CA ILE A 177 -5.39 -29.24 14.70
C ILE A 177 -5.93 -29.79 13.38
N LYS A 178 -6.60 -30.94 13.43
CA LYS A 178 -7.45 -31.37 12.33
C LYS A 178 -8.62 -30.41 12.32
N GLY A 179 -8.42 -29.26 11.69
CA GLY A 179 -9.50 -28.53 11.07
C GLY A 179 -10.10 -29.48 10.04
N GLN A 180 -11.04 -30.30 10.47
CA GLN A 180 -12.08 -30.68 9.54
C GLN A 180 -12.82 -29.37 9.27
N ALA A 181 -12.70 -28.89 8.02
CA ALA A 181 -13.82 -28.21 7.40
C ALA A 181 -15.09 -28.99 7.77
N PRO A 182 -16.18 -28.30 8.13
CA PRO A 182 -17.36 -28.94 8.66
C PRO A 182 -17.75 -30.10 7.74
N LYS A 183 -17.87 -31.31 8.31
CA LYS A 183 -18.73 -32.32 7.69
C LYS A 183 -20.14 -31.79 7.86
N ILE A 184 -20.54 -30.96 6.91
CA ILE A 184 -21.92 -30.73 6.57
C ILE A 184 -22.40 -32.12 6.14
N GLU A 185 -23.23 -32.77 6.96
CA GLU A 185 -24.29 -33.56 6.37
C GLU A 185 -24.99 -32.56 5.45
N LYS A 186 -24.76 -32.64 4.13
CA LYS A 186 -25.46 -31.78 3.17
C LYS A 186 -26.94 -32.09 3.36
N GLU A 187 -27.60 -31.32 4.22
CA GLU A 187 -28.79 -30.65 3.77
C GLU A 187 -28.38 -30.05 2.43
N ILE A 188 -28.89 -30.69 1.38
CA ILE A 188 -28.84 -30.15 0.05
C ILE A 188 -29.62 -28.84 0.18
N MET A 189 -28.88 -27.76 0.44
CA MET A 189 -29.41 -26.43 0.56
C MET A 189 -29.61 -25.97 -0.86
N ASP A 190 -30.85 -25.63 -1.16
CA ASP A 190 -31.31 -25.03 -2.39
C ASP A 190 -31.95 -23.74 -1.91
N SER A 191 -31.12 -22.70 -1.85
CA SER A 191 -31.39 -21.45 -1.14
C SER A 191 -32.46 -20.62 -1.82
N ASP A 192 -32.62 -20.75 -3.13
CA ASP A 192 -33.65 -20.07 -3.92
C ASP A 192 -34.76 -21.01 -4.43
N GLY A 193 -34.60 -22.32 -4.27
CA GLY A 193 -35.65 -23.32 -4.47
C GLY A 193 -35.85 -23.71 -5.94
N ASP A 194 -34.85 -23.54 -6.81
CA ASP A 194 -34.97 -23.81 -8.25
C ASP A 194 -34.74 -25.29 -8.61
N GLY A 195 -34.41 -26.12 -7.62
CA GLY A 195 -34.16 -27.55 -7.75
C GLY A 195 -32.70 -27.91 -8.03
N ILE A 196 -31.80 -26.91 -8.08
CA ILE A 196 -30.36 -27.08 -8.10
C ILE A 196 -29.83 -26.79 -6.70
N THR A 197 -28.84 -27.55 -6.31
CA THR A 197 -28.25 -27.44 -4.98
C THR A 197 -27.27 -26.28 -4.99
N ASP A 198 -27.17 -25.47 -3.93
CA ASP A 198 -26.28 -24.28 -3.84
C ASP A 198 -24.82 -24.57 -4.23
N ASP A 199 -24.38 -25.83 -4.15
CA ASP A 199 -23.04 -26.25 -4.56
C ASP A 199 -22.86 -26.53 -6.06
N LEU A 200 -23.97 -26.72 -6.78
CA LEU A 200 -24.04 -26.90 -8.22
C LEU A 200 -24.67 -25.69 -8.92
N ASP A 201 -25.27 -24.80 -8.14
CA ASP A 201 -25.90 -23.57 -8.57
C ASP A 201 -24.87 -22.43 -8.67
N LEU A 202 -24.79 -21.80 -9.84
CA LEU A 202 -23.95 -20.63 -10.09
C LEU A 202 -24.57 -19.34 -9.54
N CYS A 203 -25.88 -19.33 -9.30
CA CYS A 203 -26.65 -18.22 -8.76
C CYS A 203 -27.50 -18.61 -7.52
N PRO A 204 -26.91 -19.08 -6.39
CA PRO A 204 -27.63 -19.67 -5.24
C PRO A 204 -28.59 -18.76 -4.44
N SER A 205 -28.95 -17.61 -4.96
CA SER A 205 -29.82 -16.64 -4.30
C SER A 205 -30.95 -16.15 -5.19
N ILE A 206 -31.00 -16.58 -6.44
CA ILE A 206 -31.96 -16.14 -7.45
C ILE A 206 -32.29 -17.34 -8.34
N ALA A 207 -33.49 -17.89 -8.14
CA ALA A 207 -33.93 -19.09 -8.84
C ALA A 207 -33.80 -18.97 -10.36
N GLY A 208 -33.14 -19.96 -10.97
CA GLY A 208 -32.87 -19.98 -12.40
C GLY A 208 -33.28 -21.26 -13.10
N LEU A 209 -32.65 -21.52 -14.25
CA LEU A 209 -32.94 -22.68 -15.07
C LEU A 209 -31.82 -23.72 -14.95
N ALA A 210 -32.19 -25.00 -14.92
CA ALA A 210 -31.25 -26.11 -14.86
C ALA A 210 -30.26 -26.17 -16.04
N ILE A 211 -30.66 -25.67 -17.21
CA ILE A 211 -29.78 -25.57 -18.39
C ILE A 211 -28.63 -24.57 -18.20
N PHE A 212 -28.81 -23.62 -17.27
CA PHE A 212 -27.87 -22.55 -16.93
C PHE A 212 -27.26 -22.72 -15.55
N SER A 213 -27.25 -23.95 -15.03
CA SER A 213 -26.72 -24.24 -13.70
C SER A 213 -27.29 -23.33 -12.61
N GLY A 214 -28.58 -23.00 -12.70
CA GLY A 214 -29.34 -22.32 -11.65
C GLY A 214 -29.34 -20.81 -11.74
N CYS A 215 -28.69 -20.27 -12.77
CA CYS A 215 -28.83 -18.85 -13.09
C CYS A 215 -30.11 -18.54 -13.87
N PRO A 216 -30.75 -17.40 -13.60
CA PRO A 216 -31.87 -16.91 -14.39
C PRO A 216 -31.42 -16.54 -15.81
N ASP A 217 -32.39 -16.51 -16.72
CA ASP A 217 -32.29 -15.97 -18.08
C ASP A 217 -33.55 -15.12 -18.26
N LYS A 218 -33.39 -13.82 -18.02
CA LYS A 218 -34.51 -12.90 -17.83
C LYS A 218 -35.15 -12.49 -19.13
N ASP A 219 -34.36 -12.28 -20.19
CA ASP A 219 -34.84 -11.91 -21.51
C ASP A 219 -35.07 -13.10 -22.46
N LYS A 220 -34.64 -14.30 -22.05
CA LYS A 220 -34.90 -15.58 -22.71
C LYS A 220 -34.20 -15.71 -24.05
N ASP A 221 -33.02 -15.12 -24.18
CA ASP A 221 -32.21 -15.21 -25.39
C ASP A 221 -31.37 -16.51 -25.48
N GLY A 222 -31.38 -17.29 -24.39
CA GLY A 222 -30.67 -18.55 -24.29
C GLY A 222 -29.28 -18.44 -23.67
N ILE A 223 -28.96 -17.30 -23.05
CA ILE A 223 -27.77 -17.05 -22.25
C ILE A 223 -28.22 -16.68 -20.84
N SER A 224 -27.51 -17.19 -19.83
CA SER A 224 -27.87 -16.87 -18.45
C SER A 224 -27.46 -15.45 -18.09
N ASP A 225 -28.20 -14.76 -17.23
CA ASP A 225 -27.92 -13.40 -16.74
C ASP A 225 -26.48 -13.23 -16.21
N LEU A 226 -25.82 -14.32 -15.78
CA LEU A 226 -24.42 -14.32 -15.32
C LEU A 226 -23.39 -14.23 -16.46
N GLU A 227 -23.69 -14.84 -17.59
CA GLU A 227 -22.85 -14.88 -18.79
C GLU A 227 -23.28 -13.83 -19.84
N ASP A 228 -24.45 -13.23 -19.63
CA ASP A 228 -25.05 -12.24 -20.50
C ASP A 228 -24.49 -10.83 -20.21
N GLU A 229 -23.99 -10.17 -21.26
CA GLU A 229 -23.54 -8.78 -21.19
C GLU A 229 -24.71 -7.78 -21.20
N CYS A 230 -25.90 -8.20 -21.64
CA CYS A 230 -27.13 -7.43 -21.73
C CYS A 230 -28.36 -8.16 -21.14
N PRO A 231 -28.38 -8.54 -19.83
CA PRO A 231 -29.36 -9.48 -19.23
C PRO A 231 -30.85 -9.09 -19.25
N GLU A 232 -31.21 -7.92 -19.79
CA GLU A 232 -32.58 -7.40 -19.81
C GLU A 232 -33.14 -7.30 -21.23
N ILE A 233 -32.30 -7.50 -22.26
CA ILE A 233 -32.60 -7.21 -23.66
C ILE A 233 -32.12 -8.37 -24.51
N PHE A 234 -33.08 -9.11 -25.07
CA PHE A 234 -32.81 -10.24 -25.94
C PHE A 234 -31.73 -9.92 -26.98
N GLY A 235 -30.64 -10.68 -26.97
CA GLY A 235 -29.55 -10.47 -27.91
C GLY A 235 -29.11 -11.72 -28.66
N LEU A 236 -27.93 -11.59 -29.26
CA LEU A 236 -27.35 -12.63 -30.11
C LEU A 236 -26.25 -13.35 -29.35
N LYS A 237 -26.22 -14.69 -29.48
CA LYS A 237 -25.14 -15.52 -28.92
C LYS A 237 -23.75 -15.16 -29.42
N LEU A 238 -23.62 -14.58 -30.61
CA LEU A 238 -22.35 -14.07 -31.12
C LEU A 238 -21.77 -12.94 -30.26
N PHE A 239 -22.65 -12.18 -29.59
CA PHE A 239 -22.31 -10.99 -28.81
C PHE A 239 -22.62 -11.14 -27.32
N ASN A 240 -22.54 -12.37 -26.79
CA ASN A 240 -22.79 -12.67 -25.37
C ASN A 240 -24.11 -12.09 -24.84
N GLY A 241 -25.16 -12.14 -25.65
CA GLY A 241 -26.52 -11.75 -25.22
C GLY A 241 -26.90 -10.31 -25.49
N CYS A 242 -26.05 -9.58 -26.22
CA CYS A 242 -26.40 -8.23 -26.68
C CYS A 242 -26.98 -8.23 -28.11
N PRO A 243 -27.97 -7.37 -28.39
CA PRO A 243 -28.46 -7.13 -29.75
C PRO A 243 -27.43 -6.37 -30.60
N ASP A 244 -27.58 -6.48 -31.91
CA ASP A 244 -26.88 -5.71 -32.94
C ASP A 244 -27.97 -5.21 -33.89
N THR A 245 -28.46 -4.00 -33.63
CA THR A 245 -29.68 -3.45 -34.22
C THR A 245 -29.47 -3.05 -35.69
N ASP A 246 -28.27 -2.59 -36.04
CA ASP A 246 -27.96 -2.18 -37.40
C ASP A 246 -27.18 -3.21 -38.21
N GLU A 247 -26.79 -4.35 -37.64
CA GLU A 247 -26.11 -5.47 -38.29
C GLU A 247 -24.71 -5.14 -38.83
N ASP A 248 -23.95 -4.31 -38.12
CA ASP A 248 -22.59 -3.92 -38.50
C ASP A 248 -21.47 -4.76 -37.84
N ASN A 249 -21.87 -5.74 -37.01
CA ASN A 249 -21.03 -6.63 -36.20
C ASN A 249 -20.41 -5.99 -34.95
N VAL A 250 -20.90 -4.83 -34.52
CA VAL A 250 -20.65 -4.24 -33.21
C VAL A 250 -21.96 -4.29 -32.42
N PRO A 251 -22.02 -4.99 -31.27
CA PRO A 251 -23.27 -5.05 -30.51
C PRO A 251 -23.62 -3.68 -29.92
N ASP A 252 -24.93 -3.41 -29.77
CA ASP A 252 -25.49 -2.11 -29.37
C ASP A 252 -24.88 -1.56 -28.07
N ASN A 253 -24.45 -2.43 -27.15
CA ASN A 253 -23.82 -2.03 -25.90
C ASN A 253 -22.37 -1.51 -26.05
N LYS A 254 -21.74 -1.80 -27.19
CA LYS A 254 -20.37 -1.40 -27.58
C LYS A 254 -20.35 -0.49 -28.81
N ASP A 255 -21.50 -0.29 -29.43
CA ASP A 255 -21.71 0.58 -30.57
C ASP A 255 -22.02 2.01 -30.10
N GLU A 256 -21.25 2.98 -30.58
CA GLU A 256 -21.49 4.41 -30.33
C GLU A 256 -22.65 4.96 -31.19
N CYS A 257 -23.01 4.27 -32.28
CA CYS A 257 -24.07 4.58 -33.21
C CYS A 257 -25.01 3.38 -33.51
N PRO A 258 -25.74 2.81 -32.53
CA PRO A 258 -26.45 1.52 -32.64
C PRO A 258 -27.56 1.37 -33.71
N ASN A 259 -27.83 2.42 -34.49
CA ASN A 259 -28.87 2.42 -35.52
C ASN A 259 -28.30 2.81 -36.90
N LEU A 260 -26.98 2.91 -37.04
CA LEU A 260 -26.28 3.43 -38.21
C LEU A 260 -25.03 2.58 -38.45
N LYS A 261 -25.12 1.67 -39.42
CA LYS A 261 -24.01 0.79 -39.81
C LYS A 261 -22.67 1.52 -39.87
N GLY A 262 -21.71 1.05 -39.09
CA GLY A 262 -20.35 1.55 -39.08
C GLY A 262 -19.30 0.49 -39.24
N LEU A 263 -18.06 0.89 -38.95
CA LEU A 263 -16.92 -0.01 -38.95
C LEU A 263 -16.59 -0.39 -37.51
N VAL A 264 -16.21 -1.66 -37.31
CA VAL A 264 -15.68 -2.15 -36.02
C VAL A 264 -14.52 -1.30 -35.51
N SER A 265 -13.67 -0.78 -36.41
CA SER A 265 -12.54 0.11 -36.08
C SER A 265 -12.98 1.47 -35.53
N ASN A 266 -14.22 1.88 -35.78
CA ASN A 266 -14.83 3.14 -35.35
C ASN A 266 -16.00 2.93 -34.36
N LYS A 267 -15.98 1.81 -33.62
CA LYS A 267 -17.00 1.48 -32.61
C LYS A 267 -18.45 1.55 -33.15
N GLY A 268 -18.66 1.03 -34.34
CA GLY A 268 -19.98 0.90 -34.97
C GLY A 268 -20.55 2.20 -35.54
N CYS A 269 -19.82 3.31 -35.46
CA CYS A 269 -20.20 4.52 -36.18
C CYS A 269 -19.72 4.51 -37.65
N PRO A 270 -20.53 5.02 -38.60
CA PRO A 270 -20.05 5.31 -39.94
C PRO A 270 -18.85 6.25 -39.83
N GLU A 271 -17.93 6.16 -40.78
CA GLU A 271 -16.85 7.13 -40.82
C GLU A 271 -17.45 8.52 -40.99
N ALA A 272 -16.99 9.48 -40.19
CA ALA A 272 -17.44 10.85 -40.32
C ALA A 272 -17.19 11.30 -41.76
N ASP A 273 -18.20 11.88 -42.38
CA ASP A 273 -18.13 12.60 -43.66
C ASP A 273 -18.83 13.92 -43.36
N ARG A 274 -18.04 14.85 -42.83
CA ARG A 274 -18.58 16.03 -42.14
C ARG A 274 -19.11 17.07 -43.12
N ASP A 275 -18.63 17.10 -44.35
CA ASP A 275 -19.13 18.00 -45.39
C ASP A 275 -20.08 17.33 -46.40
N GLY A 276 -20.20 16.00 -46.36
CA GLY A 276 -21.20 15.24 -47.10
C GLY A 276 -20.91 15.12 -48.59
N ASP A 277 -19.64 15.19 -48.99
CA ASP A 277 -19.22 15.05 -50.38
C ASP A 277 -19.10 13.59 -50.86
N GLY A 278 -19.26 12.64 -49.94
CA GLY A 278 -19.21 11.21 -50.18
C GLY A 278 -17.83 10.59 -50.01
N ILE A 279 -16.86 11.33 -49.47
CA ILE A 279 -15.54 10.82 -49.07
C ILE A 279 -15.44 10.88 -47.53
N PRO A 280 -15.15 9.77 -46.84
CA PRO A 280 -14.94 9.78 -45.40
C PRO A 280 -13.82 10.73 -44.96
N ASP A 281 -13.97 11.45 -43.84
CA ASP A 281 -13.01 12.40 -43.22
C ASP A 281 -11.56 11.86 -43.16
N LYS A 282 -11.37 10.53 -43.10
CA LYS A 282 -10.04 9.89 -43.08
C LYS A 282 -9.37 9.82 -44.45
N GLU A 283 -10.18 9.70 -45.50
CA GLU A 283 -9.77 9.62 -46.90
C GLU A 283 -9.91 10.98 -47.60
N ASP A 284 -10.68 11.88 -46.99
CA ASP A 284 -10.90 13.25 -47.42
C ASP A 284 -9.73 14.15 -47.02
N HIS A 285 -9.15 14.82 -48.02
CA HIS A 285 -8.09 15.79 -47.81
C HIS A 285 -8.61 17.15 -47.32
N CYS A 286 -9.91 17.42 -47.43
CA CYS A 286 -10.60 18.62 -46.98
C CYS A 286 -11.91 18.34 -46.22
N PRO A 287 -11.88 17.63 -45.06
CA PRO A 287 -13.06 17.11 -44.34
C PRO A 287 -14.13 18.12 -43.86
N ASP A 288 -13.92 19.41 -44.08
CA ASP A 288 -14.82 20.48 -43.62
C ASP A 288 -15.46 21.25 -44.81
N LYS A 289 -15.13 20.89 -46.07
CA LYS A 289 -15.55 21.61 -47.27
C LYS A 289 -15.72 20.64 -48.44
N ALA A 290 -16.98 20.42 -48.80
CA ALA A 290 -17.33 19.49 -49.85
C ALA A 290 -16.55 19.75 -51.14
N GLY A 291 -15.89 18.71 -51.65
CA GLY A 291 -15.00 18.81 -52.79
C GLY A 291 -15.30 17.80 -53.89
N LEU A 292 -14.32 17.64 -54.77
CA LEU A 292 -14.43 16.76 -55.92
C LEU A 292 -13.76 15.41 -55.64
N THR A 293 -14.39 14.33 -56.07
CA THR A 293 -13.85 12.96 -55.89
C THR A 293 -12.50 12.74 -56.58
N ASN A 294 -12.22 13.43 -57.69
CA ASN A 294 -10.92 13.37 -58.37
C ASN A 294 -9.82 14.20 -57.68
N LEU A 295 -10.17 14.99 -56.66
CA LEU A 295 -9.27 15.80 -55.83
C LEU A 295 -9.31 15.35 -54.35
N ASN A 296 -9.71 14.10 -54.10
CA ASN A 296 -9.79 13.48 -52.77
C ASN A 296 -10.60 14.33 -51.77
N GLY A 297 -11.74 14.85 -52.20
CA GLY A 297 -12.68 15.58 -51.35
C GLY A 297 -12.35 17.06 -51.15
N CYS A 298 -11.35 17.58 -51.86
CA CYS A 298 -11.07 19.01 -51.84
C CYS A 298 -11.78 19.82 -52.95
N PRO A 299 -12.24 21.04 -52.63
CA PRO A 299 -12.77 21.97 -53.63
C PRO A 299 -11.65 22.53 -54.52
N ASP A 300 -12.02 23.00 -55.71
CA ASP A 300 -11.18 23.68 -56.70
C ASP A 300 -11.97 24.89 -57.19
N SER A 301 -11.70 26.05 -56.57
CA SER A 301 -12.48 27.26 -56.68
C SER A 301 -12.29 27.97 -58.03
N ASP A 302 -11.11 27.85 -58.64
CA ASP A 302 -10.77 28.50 -59.91
C ASP A 302 -10.73 27.54 -61.13
N GLY A 303 -10.80 26.24 -60.87
CA GLY A 303 -10.94 25.19 -61.87
C GLY A 303 -9.66 24.88 -62.63
N ASP A 304 -8.48 25.20 -62.08
CA ASP A 304 -7.19 24.98 -62.74
C ASP A 304 -6.69 23.51 -62.63
N GLY A 305 -7.37 22.69 -61.83
CA GLY A 305 -7.04 21.29 -61.60
C GLY A 305 -6.07 21.03 -60.44
N VAL A 306 -5.80 22.04 -59.62
CA VAL A 306 -5.16 21.95 -58.30
C VAL A 306 -6.22 22.25 -57.25
N SER A 307 -6.26 21.47 -56.16
CA SER A 307 -7.24 21.72 -55.09
C SER A 307 -6.94 23.02 -54.34
N ASP A 308 -7.94 23.71 -53.79
CA ASP A 308 -7.77 24.95 -53.02
C ASP A 308 -6.74 24.83 -51.88
N LYS A 309 -6.56 23.61 -51.35
CA LYS A 309 -5.59 23.29 -50.30
C LYS A 309 -4.16 23.21 -50.84
N ASP A 310 -4.01 22.67 -52.05
CA ASP A 310 -2.71 22.50 -52.73
C ASP A 310 -2.39 23.69 -53.66
N ASP A 311 -3.36 24.58 -53.86
CA ASP A 311 -3.25 25.78 -54.66
C ASP A 311 -2.72 26.95 -53.80
N ARG A 312 -1.57 27.51 -54.20
CA ARG A 312 -0.97 28.68 -53.55
C ARG A 312 -1.74 29.98 -53.87
N CYS A 313 -2.64 29.95 -54.84
CA CYS A 313 -3.49 31.01 -55.37
C CYS A 313 -4.93 30.49 -55.71
N PRO A 314 -5.72 29.98 -54.74
CA PRO A 314 -6.98 29.24 -54.98
C PRO A 314 -8.09 29.95 -55.77
N ASP A 315 -8.00 31.28 -55.88
CA ASP A 315 -8.99 32.11 -56.58
C ASP A 315 -8.51 32.58 -57.97
N VAL A 316 -7.32 32.15 -58.42
CA VAL A 316 -6.65 32.67 -59.63
C VAL A 316 -5.97 31.53 -60.40
N PRO A 317 -6.51 31.13 -61.58
CA PRO A 317 -6.03 29.95 -62.29
C PRO A 317 -4.54 30.02 -62.60
N GLY A 318 -3.81 28.95 -62.28
CA GLY A 318 -2.39 28.85 -62.55
C GLY A 318 -1.99 27.53 -63.20
N LEU A 319 -0.75 27.13 -62.96
CA LEU A 319 -0.20 25.89 -63.50
C LEU A 319 0.09 24.95 -62.34
N LYS A 320 -0.32 23.68 -62.47
CA LYS A 320 0.05 22.61 -61.52
C LYS A 320 1.55 22.54 -61.23
N ALA A 321 2.41 22.81 -62.22
CA ALA A 321 3.87 22.85 -62.07
C ALA A 321 4.38 24.00 -61.17
N LYS A 322 3.52 24.99 -60.88
CA LYS A 322 3.77 26.15 -60.02
C LYS A 322 2.82 26.17 -58.82
N GLY A 323 2.26 25.01 -58.44
CA GLY A 323 1.37 24.88 -57.29
C GLY A 323 0.18 25.84 -57.37
N GLY A 324 -0.49 25.88 -58.51
CA GLY A 324 -1.72 26.66 -58.75
C GLY A 324 -1.54 28.18 -58.86
N CYS A 325 -0.34 28.72 -58.60
CA CYS A 325 -0.10 30.15 -58.76
C CYS A 325 0.38 30.59 -60.16
N PRO A 326 -0.04 31.78 -60.62
CA PRO A 326 0.68 32.54 -61.63
C PRO A 326 2.06 32.99 -61.08
N GLU A 327 3.07 33.13 -61.95
CA GLU A 327 4.45 33.43 -61.53
C GLU A 327 4.61 34.81 -60.83
N THR A 328 4.78 34.82 -59.50
CA THR A 328 5.39 35.94 -58.73
C THR A 328 6.13 35.41 -57.47
N LYS A 329 7.30 35.97 -57.13
CA LYS A 329 8.14 35.55 -55.97
C LYS A 329 7.65 36.23 -54.68
N LYS A 330 7.42 35.48 -53.60
CA LYS A 330 7.03 35.97 -52.26
C LYS A 330 8.23 36.00 -51.29
N ASP A 331 8.26 37.01 -50.44
CA ASP A 331 9.17 37.24 -49.31
C ASP A 331 8.24 37.76 -48.19
N ALA A 332 7.80 36.86 -47.32
CA ALA A 332 6.64 37.07 -46.44
C ALA A 332 6.98 37.88 -45.18
N ASP A 333 8.22 37.86 -44.69
CA ASP A 333 8.66 38.65 -43.55
C ASP A 333 9.54 39.85 -43.91
N ASN A 334 9.86 40.03 -45.20
CA ASN A 334 10.60 41.16 -45.76
C ASN A 334 12.02 41.29 -45.20
N ASP A 335 12.67 40.17 -44.85
CA ASP A 335 14.05 40.17 -44.39
C ASP A 335 15.09 40.19 -45.53
N GLY A 336 14.60 40.09 -46.78
CA GLY A 336 15.38 40.12 -48.00
C GLY A 336 15.76 38.74 -48.52
N ILE A 337 15.24 37.66 -47.92
CA ILE A 337 15.36 36.28 -48.37
C ILE A 337 13.98 35.81 -48.83
N ILE A 338 13.92 35.21 -50.02
CA ILE A 338 12.63 34.71 -50.55
C ILE A 338 12.18 33.48 -49.74
N ASP A 339 10.87 33.28 -49.60
CA ASP A 339 10.30 32.18 -48.79
C ASP A 339 10.88 30.79 -49.15
N GLU A 340 11.25 30.55 -50.41
CA GLU A 340 11.85 29.30 -50.89
C GLU A 340 13.31 29.09 -50.44
N GLN A 341 13.98 30.14 -49.98
CA GLN A 341 15.39 30.17 -49.53
C GLN A 341 15.52 30.52 -48.04
N ASP A 342 14.40 30.84 -47.39
CA ASP A 342 14.31 31.20 -46.00
C ASP A 342 13.99 29.98 -45.12
N GLU A 343 14.79 29.71 -44.09
CA GLU A 343 14.52 28.67 -43.11
C GLU A 343 13.48 29.09 -42.06
N CYS A 344 13.19 30.38 -41.95
CA CYS A 344 12.20 31.01 -41.09
C CYS A 344 11.32 32.03 -41.86
N PRO A 345 10.54 31.63 -42.90
CA PRO A 345 9.89 32.53 -43.87
C PRO A 345 8.89 33.57 -43.34
N PHE A 346 8.56 33.53 -42.06
CA PHE A 346 7.56 34.39 -41.43
C PHE A 346 8.13 35.15 -40.22
N THR A 347 9.45 35.14 -40.02
CA THR A 347 10.10 35.77 -38.89
C THR A 347 11.45 36.29 -39.33
N ALA A 348 11.49 37.59 -39.61
CA ALA A 348 12.66 38.23 -40.18
C ALA A 348 13.92 37.92 -39.37
N GLY A 349 14.97 37.47 -40.08
CA GLY A 349 16.20 37.08 -39.45
C GLY A 349 17.44 37.56 -40.19
N LEU A 350 18.54 36.85 -39.96
CA LEU A 350 19.84 37.22 -40.51
C LEU A 350 20.21 36.33 -41.68
N SER A 351 20.81 36.92 -42.72
CA SER A 351 21.28 36.16 -43.90
C SER A 351 22.34 35.09 -43.56
N GLN A 352 23.16 35.32 -42.54
CA GLN A 352 24.11 34.31 -42.02
C GLN A 352 23.41 33.06 -41.45
N PHE A 353 22.13 33.19 -41.11
CA PHE A 353 21.27 32.16 -40.53
C PHE A 353 20.11 31.77 -41.47
N LYS A 354 20.24 32.09 -42.77
CA LYS A 354 19.23 31.79 -43.80
C LYS A 354 17.83 32.28 -43.41
N GLY A 355 17.75 33.50 -42.88
CA GLY A 355 16.49 34.16 -42.54
C GLY A 355 15.97 33.86 -41.14
N CYS A 356 16.67 33.03 -40.37
CA CYS A 356 16.31 32.80 -38.97
C CYS A 356 16.88 33.86 -38.01
N PRO A 357 16.15 34.19 -36.93
CA PRO A 357 16.58 35.16 -35.93
C PRO A 357 17.66 34.61 -34.97
N ASP A 358 18.41 35.54 -34.41
CA ASP A 358 19.37 35.40 -33.30
C ASP A 358 19.15 36.63 -32.41
N THR A 359 18.29 36.44 -31.41
CA THR A 359 17.67 37.52 -30.63
C THR A 359 18.65 38.21 -29.70
N ASP A 360 19.64 37.48 -29.16
CA ASP A 360 20.67 38.03 -28.27
C ASP A 360 22.03 38.27 -28.94
N GLY A 361 22.19 37.84 -30.19
CA GLY A 361 23.34 38.14 -31.04
C GLY A 361 24.60 37.36 -30.66
N ASP A 362 24.47 36.21 -30.00
CA ASP A 362 25.60 35.43 -29.51
C ASP A 362 26.22 34.49 -30.58
N GLY A 363 25.57 34.41 -31.75
CA GLY A 363 25.99 33.59 -32.87
C GLY A 363 25.37 32.19 -32.89
N VAL A 364 24.37 31.92 -32.04
CA VAL A 364 23.51 30.74 -32.05
C VAL A 364 22.09 31.17 -32.48
N GLN A 365 21.51 30.47 -33.45
CA GLN A 365 20.12 30.75 -33.86
C GLN A 365 19.17 30.50 -32.69
N ASP A 366 18.08 31.29 -32.55
CA ASP A 366 17.10 31.14 -31.48
C ASP A 366 16.55 29.71 -31.34
N LYS A 367 16.41 28.99 -32.46
CA LYS A 367 15.96 27.60 -32.51
C LYS A 367 16.95 26.60 -31.91
N LEU A 368 18.24 26.95 -31.89
CA LEU A 368 19.35 26.14 -31.40
C LEU A 368 19.93 26.66 -30.08
N ASP A 369 19.36 27.74 -29.56
CA ASP A 369 19.76 28.41 -28.33
C ASP A 369 18.87 27.95 -27.16
N ASP A 370 19.48 27.44 -26.10
CA ASP A 370 18.76 27.08 -24.86
C ASP A 370 18.39 28.35 -24.04
N CYS A 371 18.94 29.51 -24.40
CA CYS A 371 18.78 30.83 -23.80
C CYS A 371 18.62 31.96 -24.85
N PRO A 372 17.60 31.97 -25.74
CA PRO A 372 17.53 32.90 -26.89
C PRO A 372 17.56 34.41 -26.58
N ASN A 373 17.44 34.79 -25.31
CA ASN A 373 17.42 36.19 -24.87
C ASN A 373 18.65 36.56 -24.03
N ALA A 374 19.65 35.70 -23.91
CA ALA A 374 20.77 35.89 -23.00
C ALA A 374 22.07 35.27 -23.53
N ALA A 375 22.90 36.13 -24.13
CA ALA A 375 24.08 35.71 -24.87
C ALA A 375 25.03 34.79 -24.11
N GLY A 376 25.41 33.70 -24.76
CA GLY A 376 26.34 32.70 -24.26
C GLY A 376 27.27 32.14 -25.34
N PRO A 377 28.22 31.28 -24.97
CA PRO A 377 29.02 30.60 -25.96
C PRO A 377 28.24 29.41 -26.54
N LYS A 378 28.46 29.14 -27.83
CA LYS A 378 28.01 27.91 -28.49
C LYS A 378 28.39 26.62 -27.75
N SER A 379 29.51 26.61 -27.01
CA SER A 379 29.92 25.46 -26.18
C SER A 379 28.97 25.17 -25.01
N ASN A 380 28.14 26.14 -24.62
CA ASN A 380 27.10 26.04 -23.61
C ASN A 380 25.71 26.29 -24.22
N LYS A 381 25.54 26.00 -25.53
CA LYS A 381 24.28 26.12 -26.28
C LYS A 381 23.61 27.50 -26.13
N GLY A 382 24.39 28.55 -26.28
CA GLY A 382 23.93 29.94 -26.22
C GLY A 382 23.58 30.45 -24.82
N CYS A 383 23.71 29.60 -23.78
CA CYS A 383 23.48 30.05 -22.42
C CYS A 383 24.72 30.66 -21.73
N PRO A 384 24.58 31.69 -20.87
CA PRO A 384 25.70 32.30 -20.17
C PRO A 384 26.43 31.31 -19.24
N VAL A 385 27.77 31.29 -19.26
CA VAL A 385 28.53 30.31 -18.47
C VAL A 385 28.54 30.68 -16.99
N ILE A 386 27.99 29.81 -16.14
CA ILE A 386 28.13 29.90 -14.69
C ILE A 386 29.55 29.48 -14.30
N GLU A 387 30.29 30.38 -13.64
CA GLU A 387 31.65 30.14 -13.18
C GLU A 387 31.74 28.92 -12.24
N LYS A 388 32.80 28.13 -12.36
CA LYS A 388 33.00 26.89 -11.58
C LYS A 388 32.87 27.10 -10.07
N LYS A 389 33.44 28.20 -9.54
CA LYS A 389 33.34 28.53 -8.10
C LYS A 389 31.89 28.77 -7.64
N ASP A 390 31.04 29.29 -8.52
CA ASP A 390 29.64 29.60 -8.17
C ASP A 390 28.80 28.32 -8.20
N LYS A 391 29.09 27.40 -9.14
CA LYS A 391 28.54 26.03 -9.11
C LYS A 391 28.92 25.28 -7.84
N GLU A 392 30.19 25.36 -7.43
CA GLU A 392 30.65 24.74 -6.18
C GLU A 392 29.95 25.32 -4.94
N VAL A 393 29.58 26.61 -4.95
CA VAL A 393 28.79 27.21 -3.86
C VAL A 393 27.37 26.66 -3.83
N LEU A 394 26.73 26.45 -4.99
CA LEU A 394 25.40 25.81 -5.07
C LEU A 394 25.46 24.36 -4.58
N ASP A 395 26.45 23.58 -5.02
CA ASP A 395 26.67 22.18 -4.60
C ASP A 395 27.03 22.05 -3.10
N PHE A 396 27.72 23.05 -2.56
CA PHE A 396 28.00 23.14 -1.13
C PHE A 396 26.72 23.47 -0.36
N ALA A 397 25.93 24.42 -0.85
CA ALA A 397 24.67 24.82 -0.23
C ALA A 397 23.70 23.63 -0.10
N MET A 398 23.72 22.71 -1.06
CA MET A 398 22.91 21.49 -1.01
C MET A 398 23.04 20.67 0.27
N ARG A 399 24.27 20.61 0.82
CA ARG A 399 24.60 19.83 2.01
C ARG A 399 24.65 20.68 3.27
N ALA A 400 24.81 21.98 3.12
CA ALA A 400 25.07 22.89 4.23
C ALA A 400 23.79 23.58 4.75
N VAL A 401 22.71 23.65 3.94
CA VAL A 401 21.41 24.15 4.42
C VAL A 401 20.78 23.11 5.34
N GLN A 402 20.65 23.46 6.62
CA GLN A 402 20.12 22.61 7.67
C GLN A 402 18.81 23.15 8.26
N PHE A 403 18.01 22.20 8.74
CA PHE A 403 16.73 22.43 9.41
C PHE A 403 16.73 21.78 10.80
N ASP A 404 15.85 22.26 11.68
CA ASP A 404 15.56 21.58 12.94
C ASP A 404 14.94 20.19 12.70
N LEU A 405 15.21 19.25 13.62
CA LEU A 405 14.77 17.86 13.50
C LEU A 405 13.25 17.77 13.37
N GLY A 406 12.78 17.12 12.30
CA GLY A 406 11.35 16.95 12.00
C GLY A 406 10.61 18.25 11.65
N ARG A 407 11.31 19.37 11.43
CA ARG A 407 10.72 20.69 11.14
C ARG A 407 11.26 21.27 9.82
N SER A 408 10.60 22.33 9.36
CA SER A 408 11.01 23.17 8.24
C SER A 408 11.66 24.49 8.68
N THR A 409 11.92 24.66 9.98
CA THR A 409 12.62 25.83 10.52
C THR A 409 14.11 25.76 10.17
N LEU A 410 14.63 26.78 9.49
CA LEU A 410 16.05 26.90 9.15
C LEU A 410 16.89 27.17 10.41
N LYS A 411 18.05 26.52 10.49
CA LYS A 411 19.07 26.87 11.48
C LYS A 411 19.79 28.15 11.12
N GLU A 412 20.40 28.81 12.12
CA GLU A 412 21.06 30.10 11.95
C GLU A 412 22.20 30.05 10.91
N GLU A 413 22.93 28.93 10.85
CA GLU A 413 24.03 28.72 9.91
C GLU A 413 23.55 28.69 8.44
N SER A 414 22.31 28.25 8.20
CA SER A 414 21.71 28.14 6.87
C SER A 414 21.48 29.50 6.22
N PHE A 415 21.21 30.55 7.01
CA PHE A 415 20.94 31.89 6.48
C PHE A 415 22.15 32.48 5.74
N LYS A 416 23.37 32.26 6.26
CA LYS A 416 24.63 32.71 5.60
C LYS A 416 24.85 32.03 4.26
N ILE A 417 24.36 30.81 4.10
CA ILE A 417 24.48 30.04 2.86
C ILE A 417 23.45 30.53 1.83
N LEU A 418 22.21 30.76 2.25
CA LEU A 418 21.16 31.32 1.39
C LEU A 418 21.49 32.75 0.94
N ASP A 419 22.19 33.54 1.77
CA ASP A 419 22.71 34.86 1.37
C ASP A 419 23.70 34.74 0.20
N LYS A 420 24.59 33.73 0.21
CA LYS A 420 25.51 33.47 -0.91
C LYS A 420 24.76 33.08 -2.19
N ILE A 421 23.73 32.25 -2.08
CA ILE A 421 22.87 31.89 -3.22
C ILE A 421 22.19 33.14 -3.80
N THR A 422 21.73 34.05 -2.94
CA THR A 422 21.12 35.31 -3.38
C THR A 422 22.11 36.19 -4.15
N ILE A 423 23.38 36.23 -3.73
CA ILE A 423 24.44 36.95 -4.45
C ILE A 423 24.69 36.33 -5.83
N ILE A 424 24.72 35.00 -5.93
CA ILE A 424 24.87 34.30 -7.21
C ILE A 424 23.69 34.59 -8.13
N LEU A 425 22.45 34.52 -7.63
CA LEU A 425 21.27 34.79 -8.46
C LEU A 425 21.19 36.26 -8.95
N LYS A 426 21.77 37.20 -8.19
CA LYS A 426 21.95 38.59 -8.62
C LYS A 426 23.01 38.74 -9.71
N LYS A 427 24.06 37.91 -9.65
CA LYS A 427 25.15 37.89 -10.65
C LYS A 427 24.69 37.33 -12.00
N TYR A 428 23.76 36.37 -12.00
CA TYR A 428 23.22 35.72 -13.19
C TYR A 428 21.74 36.09 -13.39
N PRO A 429 21.41 37.29 -13.91
CA PRO A 429 20.03 37.78 -14.06
C PRO A 429 19.18 36.95 -15.05
N ASP A 430 19.84 36.25 -15.97
CA ASP A 430 19.23 35.46 -17.04
C ASP A 430 18.88 34.03 -16.61
N TYR A 431 19.10 33.71 -15.33
CA TYR A 431 18.75 32.43 -14.74
C TYR A 431 17.62 32.58 -13.71
N ASN A 432 16.72 31.61 -13.67
CA ASN A 432 15.81 31.34 -12.59
C ASN A 432 16.43 30.33 -11.61
N LEU A 433 15.99 30.33 -10.35
CA LEU A 433 16.42 29.37 -9.34
C LEU A 433 15.28 28.42 -8.98
N ALA A 434 15.46 27.13 -9.25
CA ALA A 434 14.57 26.07 -8.79
C ALA A 434 15.10 25.44 -7.50
N ILE A 435 14.26 25.44 -6.46
CA ILE A 435 14.60 24.94 -5.13
C ILE A 435 13.91 23.60 -4.90
N GLY A 436 14.69 22.53 -4.78
CA GLY A 436 14.18 21.16 -4.60
C GLY A 436 14.34 20.66 -3.18
N GLY A 437 13.26 20.28 -2.50
CA GLY A 437 13.32 19.67 -1.17
C GLY A 437 13.35 18.15 -1.25
N HIS A 438 14.23 17.50 -0.50
CA HIS A 438 14.35 16.03 -0.44
C HIS A 438 14.42 15.51 1.00
N THR A 439 13.89 14.31 1.22
CA THR A 439 13.96 13.57 2.49
C THR A 439 14.65 12.21 2.30
N ASP A 440 14.93 11.54 3.41
CA ASP A 440 15.16 10.10 3.40
C ASP A 440 13.84 9.31 3.33
N ASN A 441 13.92 7.99 3.37
CA ASN A 441 12.76 7.10 3.32
C ASN A 441 12.14 6.79 4.70
N THR A 442 12.52 7.52 5.76
CA THR A 442 11.95 7.34 7.10
C THR A 442 10.63 8.07 7.20
N GLY A 443 9.57 7.40 7.67
CA GLY A 443 8.23 7.99 7.75
C GLY A 443 7.37 7.70 6.51
N SER A 444 6.14 8.23 6.49
CA SER A 444 5.20 7.99 5.39
C SER A 444 5.53 8.86 4.18
N ALA A 445 5.25 8.35 2.97
CA ALA A 445 5.49 9.09 1.74
C ALA A 445 4.75 10.45 1.68
N PRO A 446 3.46 10.56 2.08
CA PRO A 446 2.77 11.85 2.11
C PRO A 446 3.41 12.86 3.07
N PHE A 447 3.83 12.41 4.26
CA PHE A 447 4.49 13.27 5.24
C PHE A 447 5.83 13.79 4.72
N ASN A 448 6.62 12.92 4.10
CA ASN A 448 7.92 13.29 3.52
C ASN A 448 7.78 14.26 2.35
N LEU A 449 6.76 14.08 1.51
CA LEU A 449 6.46 15.02 0.43
C LEU A 449 6.13 16.41 1.00
N GLU A 450 5.19 16.49 1.94
CA GLU A 450 4.79 17.77 2.56
C GLU A 450 5.95 18.45 3.30
N LEU A 451 6.75 17.69 4.07
CA LEU A 451 7.90 18.23 4.78
C LEU A 451 8.96 18.78 3.81
N SER A 452 9.23 18.06 2.73
CA SER A 452 10.20 18.47 1.72
C SER A 452 9.78 19.77 1.01
N GLU A 453 8.50 19.89 0.68
CA GLU A 453 7.95 21.09 0.04
C GLU A 453 8.01 22.29 0.99
N LYS A 454 7.61 22.12 2.26
CA LYS A 454 7.72 23.18 3.27
C LYS A 454 9.16 23.66 3.46
N ARG A 455 10.14 22.76 3.41
CA ARG A 455 11.56 23.13 3.50
C ARG A 455 12.03 23.94 2.29
N ALA A 456 11.68 23.50 1.08
CA ALA A 456 11.98 24.24 -0.14
C ALA A 456 11.32 25.64 -0.12
N LYS A 457 10.07 25.70 0.34
CA LYS A 457 9.31 26.96 0.48
C LYS A 457 9.96 27.94 1.46
N VAL A 458 10.46 27.48 2.60
CA VAL A 458 11.12 28.37 3.58
C VAL A 458 12.40 28.97 2.99
N CYS A 459 13.18 28.20 2.22
CA CYS A 459 14.33 28.72 1.48
C CYS A 459 13.90 29.76 0.43
N TYR A 460 12.85 29.47 -0.32
CA TYR A 460 12.23 30.38 -1.29
C TYR A 460 11.83 31.72 -0.64
N GLU A 461 11.06 31.67 0.45
CA GLU A 461 10.58 32.84 1.18
C GLU A 461 11.75 33.68 1.73
N TYR A 462 12.80 33.03 2.23
CA TYR A 462 13.99 33.72 2.69
C TYR A 462 14.72 34.45 1.55
N ILE A 463 14.90 33.82 0.39
CA ILE A 463 15.56 34.45 -0.76
C ILE A 463 14.74 35.64 -1.29
N ILE A 464 13.40 35.55 -1.29
CA ILE A 464 12.52 36.69 -1.59
C ILE A 464 12.74 37.82 -0.59
N SER A 465 12.82 37.52 0.72
CA SER A 465 13.05 38.53 1.75
C SER A 465 14.37 39.31 1.58
N LYS A 466 15.33 38.75 0.83
CA LYS A 466 16.61 39.38 0.45
C LYS A 466 16.55 40.19 -0.86
N GLY A 467 15.34 40.40 -1.38
CA GLY A 467 15.04 41.27 -2.52
C GLY A 467 15.03 40.56 -3.87
N MET A 468 14.82 39.23 -3.91
CA MET A 468 14.62 38.52 -5.17
C MET A 468 13.16 38.50 -5.58
N LEU A 469 12.92 38.66 -6.89
CA LEU A 469 11.59 38.65 -7.46
C LEU A 469 11.02 37.22 -7.43
N ALA A 470 9.77 37.09 -7.01
CA ALA A 470 9.08 35.81 -6.89
C ALA A 470 9.03 35.03 -8.22
N ASN A 471 8.95 35.74 -9.36
CA ASN A 471 8.94 35.14 -10.70
C ASN A 471 10.29 34.56 -11.14
N ARG A 472 11.37 34.78 -10.37
CA ARG A 472 12.70 34.19 -10.61
C ARG A 472 12.94 32.91 -9.85
N LEU A 473 12.00 32.51 -9.01
CA LEU A 473 12.17 31.44 -8.05
C LEU A 473 11.04 30.44 -8.22
N SER A 474 11.34 29.16 -8.09
CA SER A 474 10.36 28.09 -7.94
C SER A 474 10.79 27.17 -6.81
N TYR A 475 9.83 26.48 -6.20
CA TYR A 475 10.11 25.49 -5.17
C TYR A 475 9.24 24.25 -5.37
N THR A 476 9.81 23.07 -5.14
CA THR A 476 9.13 21.79 -5.27
C THR A 476 9.60 20.83 -4.18
N GLY A 477 8.69 20.09 -3.57
CA GLY A 477 9.01 18.96 -2.70
C GLY A 477 9.03 17.65 -3.46
N TYR A 478 10.09 16.86 -3.29
CA TYR A 478 10.23 15.53 -3.93
C TYR A 478 10.10 14.37 -2.93
N GLY A 479 10.01 14.65 -1.63
CA GLY A 479 10.01 13.63 -0.58
C GLY A 479 11.22 12.69 -0.72
N ALA A 480 10.98 11.38 -0.68
CA ALA A 480 12.00 10.35 -0.78
C ALA A 480 12.21 9.80 -2.21
N THR A 481 11.61 10.42 -3.23
CA THR A 481 11.51 9.84 -4.59
C THR A 481 12.79 9.93 -5.41
N GLN A 482 13.71 10.85 -5.06
CA GLN A 482 14.97 11.08 -5.78
C GLN A 482 16.20 10.92 -4.86
N PRO A 483 16.51 9.69 -4.41
CA PRO A 483 17.66 9.44 -3.55
C PRO A 483 18.99 9.55 -4.32
N ILE A 484 20.00 10.14 -3.69
CA ILE A 484 21.38 10.21 -4.21
C ILE A 484 22.34 9.26 -3.49
N ALA A 485 21.88 8.62 -2.41
CA ALA A 485 22.62 7.65 -1.63
C ALA A 485 21.70 6.56 -1.06
N ASP A 486 22.29 5.47 -0.57
CA ASP A 486 21.54 4.35 0.00
C ASP A 486 20.87 4.71 1.34
N ASN A 487 19.54 4.65 1.37
CA ASN A 487 18.72 4.90 2.55
C ASN A 487 18.89 3.86 3.68
N LYS A 488 19.57 2.73 3.44
CA LYS A 488 19.87 1.74 4.48
C LYS A 488 20.86 2.26 5.52
N THR A 489 21.79 3.14 5.14
CA THR A 489 22.82 3.68 6.03
C THR A 489 22.43 5.06 6.56
N GLU A 490 22.83 5.40 7.79
CA GLU A 490 22.57 6.75 8.34
C GLU A 490 23.27 7.83 7.52
N ASN A 491 24.47 7.55 7.03
CA ASN A 491 25.20 8.47 6.15
C ASN A 491 24.45 8.70 4.84
N GLY A 492 23.89 7.65 4.22
CA GLY A 492 23.10 7.81 3.00
C GLY A 492 21.77 8.53 3.23
N ARG A 493 21.09 8.27 4.35
CA ARG A 493 19.92 9.06 4.75
C ARG A 493 20.26 10.53 4.97
N PHE A 494 21.40 10.83 5.61
CA PHE A 494 21.89 12.19 5.77
C PHE A 494 22.12 12.89 4.42
N LEU A 495 22.72 12.22 3.45
CA LEU A 495 22.91 12.76 2.09
C LEU A 495 21.58 12.97 1.35
N ASN A 496 20.60 12.09 1.55
CA ASN A 496 19.28 12.21 0.91
C ASN A 496 18.47 13.38 1.48
N ARG A 497 18.60 13.70 2.78
CA ARG A 497 18.01 14.87 3.43
C ARG A 497 18.73 16.16 3.01
N ARG A 498 18.38 16.71 1.85
CA ARG A 498 19.05 17.86 1.23
C ARG A 498 18.08 18.86 0.62
N THR A 499 18.58 20.04 0.26
CA THR A 499 17.84 21.04 -0.52
C THR A 499 18.66 21.41 -1.76
N GLU A 500 18.11 21.23 -2.94
CA GLU A 500 18.76 21.53 -4.22
C GLU A 500 18.51 22.97 -4.67
N PHE A 501 19.50 23.54 -5.35
CA PHE A 501 19.50 24.92 -5.82
C PHE A 501 19.98 24.95 -7.27
N ASN A 502 19.05 24.75 -8.21
CA ASN A 502 19.36 24.60 -9.62
C ASN A 502 19.10 25.91 -10.36
N LEU A 503 20.11 26.41 -11.07
CA LEU A 503 19.94 27.56 -11.97
C LEU A 503 19.44 27.06 -13.32
N ILE A 504 18.31 27.59 -13.76
CA ILE A 504 17.65 27.25 -15.03
C ILE A 504 17.63 28.50 -15.92
N PRO A 505 18.04 28.42 -17.19
CA PRO A 505 17.79 29.46 -18.20
C PRO A 505 16.40 30.09 -18.14
N ARG A 506 16.29 31.37 -18.51
CA ARG A 506 15.02 32.12 -18.53
C ARG A 506 14.24 32.00 -19.82
#